data_AF-A0A7S2KIP6-F1
#
_entry.id   AF-A0A7S2KIP6-F1
#
_cell.length_a   1.000
_cell.length_b   1.000
_cell.length_c   1.000
_cell.angle_alpha   90.00
_cell.angle_beta   90.00
_cell.angle_gamma   90.00
#
_symmetry.space_group_name_H-M   'P 1'
#
loop_
_entity.id
_entity.type
_entity.pdbx_description
1 polymer ?
#
loop_
_entity_poly.entity_id
_entity_poly.type
_entity_poly.pdbx_seq_one_letter_code
_entity_poly.pdbx_strand_id
1 'polypeptide(L)'
;GNITMPAVLSSAENNLMERQPLNHNIDSTMYGKFGIAILSKFPIRQIRTHYYIRYKKKTQRNAMACLIELPNKKQVWVVNTHLGCHFIGREQAQQARELALFVHSL
;
A
#
# COMPACT_ATOMS: atom_id res chain seq x y z
N GLY A 1 -11.06 13.48 -65.36
CA GLY A 1 -11.30 14.71 -64.56
C GLY A 1 -11.29 14.32 -63.10
N ASN A 2 -10.31 14.82 -62.35
CA ASN A 2 -10.18 14.61 -60.92
C ASN A 2 -11.35 15.27 -60.17
N ILE A 3 -12.03 14.51 -59.33
CA ILE A 3 -12.94 15.05 -58.31
C ILE A 3 -12.32 14.69 -56.96
N THR A 4 -11.68 15.66 -56.35
CA THR A 4 -11.08 15.60 -55.01
C THR A 4 -12.20 15.70 -53.96
N MET A 5 -12.40 14.64 -53.19
CA MET A 5 -13.16 14.70 -51.93
C MET A 5 -12.27 15.31 -50.85
N PRO A 6 -12.73 16.29 -50.03
CA PRO A 6 -11.99 16.69 -48.85
C PRO A 6 -12.12 15.59 -47.78
N ALA A 7 -10.99 14.96 -47.45
CA ALA A 7 -10.90 14.10 -46.28
C ALA A 7 -11.09 14.97 -45.03
N VAL A 8 -12.15 14.69 -44.28
CA VAL A 8 -12.40 15.25 -42.96
C VAL A 8 -11.25 14.79 -42.04
N LEU A 9 -10.40 15.74 -41.64
CA LEU A 9 -9.42 15.55 -40.58
C LEU A 9 -10.17 15.26 -39.28
N SER A 10 -10.26 13.99 -38.93
CA SER A 10 -10.71 13.53 -37.62
C SER A 10 -9.69 14.01 -36.58
N SER A 11 -10.07 15.00 -35.79
CA SER A 11 -9.37 15.55 -34.64
C SER A 11 -9.25 14.53 -33.51
N ALA A 12 -8.40 13.51 -33.70
CA ALA A 12 -7.98 12.56 -32.67
C ALA A 12 -6.62 12.93 -32.05
N GLU A 13 -6.16 14.16 -32.24
CA GLU A 13 -5.04 14.74 -31.51
C GLU A 13 -5.61 15.62 -30.39
N ASN A 14 -5.87 15.03 -29.22
CA ASN A 14 -5.79 15.75 -27.95
C ASN A 14 -5.87 14.78 -26.77
N ASN A 15 -4.92 14.94 -25.84
CA ASN A 15 -4.74 14.23 -24.57
C ASN A 15 -3.96 12.91 -24.59
N LEU A 16 -2.80 12.92 -25.24
CA LEU A 16 -1.61 12.31 -24.63
C LEU A 16 -1.15 13.24 -23.49
N MET A 17 -1.86 13.19 -22.34
CA MET A 17 -1.26 13.69 -21.11
C MET A 17 -0.09 12.79 -20.78
N GLU A 18 1.10 13.32 -21.06
CA GLU A 18 2.38 12.82 -20.58
C GLU A 18 2.24 12.51 -19.09
N ARG A 19 2.14 11.21 -18.76
CA ARG A 19 2.10 10.74 -17.38
C ARG A 19 3.48 11.04 -16.79
N GLN A 20 3.62 12.19 -16.16
CA GLN A 20 4.83 12.46 -15.39
C GLN A 20 4.97 11.36 -14.35
N PRO A 21 6.14 10.69 -14.26
CA PRO A 21 6.37 9.72 -13.22
C PRO A 21 6.20 10.44 -11.90
N LEU A 22 5.23 9.99 -11.11
CA LEU A 22 5.03 10.48 -9.76
C LEU A 22 6.34 10.24 -9.01
N ASN A 23 7.10 11.30 -8.81
CA ASN A 23 8.36 11.25 -8.07
C ASN A 23 8.02 11.10 -6.59
N HIS A 24 7.66 9.88 -6.20
CA HIS A 24 7.47 9.52 -4.81
C HIS A 24 8.86 9.31 -4.23
N ASN A 25 9.30 10.28 -3.43
CA ASN A 25 10.40 10.09 -2.52
C ASN A 25 9.91 9.10 -1.45
N ILE A 26 10.00 7.80 -1.76
CA ILE A 26 9.54 6.73 -0.88
C ILE A 26 10.60 6.62 0.21
N ASP A 27 10.35 7.28 1.34
CA ASP A 27 11.08 6.98 2.57
C ASP A 27 10.82 5.50 2.91
N SER A 28 11.76 4.65 2.54
CA SER A 28 11.63 3.19 2.59
C SER A 28 11.31 2.65 3.99
N THR A 29 11.46 3.48 5.02
CA THR A 29 11.27 3.11 6.42
C THR A 29 9.81 3.11 6.88
N MET A 30 8.95 3.93 6.25
CA MET A 30 7.56 4.12 6.69
C MET A 30 6.59 3.02 6.21
N TYR A 31 6.96 2.27 5.17
CA TYR A 31 6.06 1.35 4.46
C TYR A 31 6.39 -0.13 4.72
N GLY A 32 5.47 -1.02 4.31
CA GLY A 32 5.69 -2.46 4.41
C GLY A 32 6.85 -2.93 3.53
N LYS A 33 7.77 -3.72 4.11
CA LYS A 33 8.99 -4.17 3.41
C LYS A 33 8.87 -5.58 2.81
N PHE A 34 7.79 -6.34 3.08
CA PHE A 34 7.60 -7.70 2.55
C PHE A 34 6.14 -8.05 2.21
N GLY A 35 5.75 -7.88 0.95
CA GLY A 35 4.47 -8.39 0.42
C GLY A 35 3.22 -7.81 1.08
N ILE A 36 3.33 -6.66 1.73
CA ILE A 36 2.23 -5.99 2.43
C ILE A 36 1.87 -4.73 1.66
N ALA A 37 0.62 -4.68 1.21
CA ALA A 37 0.02 -3.49 0.63
C ALA A 37 -1.36 -3.26 1.26
N ILE A 38 -1.72 -2.00 1.44
CA ILE A 38 -3.08 -1.57 1.77
C ILE A 38 -3.46 -0.55 0.71
N LEU A 39 -4.51 -0.84 -0.06
CA LEU A 39 -5.10 0.09 -1.01
C LEU A 39 -6.45 0.53 -0.46
N SER A 40 -6.74 1.81 -0.58
CA SER A 40 -7.99 2.39 -0.08
C SER A 40 -8.56 3.36 -1.11
N LYS A 41 -9.88 3.27 -1.34
CA LYS A 41 -10.64 4.30 -2.09
C LYS A 41 -10.74 5.62 -1.30
N PHE A 42 -10.60 5.54 0.01
CA PHE A 42 -10.74 6.67 0.93
C PHE A 42 -9.38 7.17 1.45
N PRO A 43 -9.25 8.43 1.89
CA PRO A 43 -7.99 9.00 2.35
C PRO A 43 -7.36 8.20 3.50
N ILE A 44 -6.09 7.83 3.33
CA ILE A 44 -5.23 7.33 4.40
C ILE A 44 -4.66 8.55 5.12
N ARG A 45 -5.01 8.72 6.40
CA ARG A 45 -4.61 9.87 7.22
C ARG A 45 -3.31 9.63 7.97
N GLN A 46 -3.09 8.39 8.39
CA GLN A 46 -1.92 8.01 9.16
C GLN A 46 -1.48 6.60 8.78
N ILE A 47 -0.16 6.40 8.74
CA ILE A 47 0.47 5.10 8.52
C ILE A 47 1.36 4.82 9.72
N ARG A 48 1.25 3.63 10.29
CA ARG A 48 2.14 3.13 11.35
C ARG A 48 2.66 1.76 10.94
N THR A 49 3.95 1.54 11.12
CA THR A 49 4.61 0.27 10.77
C THR A 49 5.28 -0.30 12.01
N HIS A 50 5.07 -1.60 12.25
CA HIS A 50 5.69 -2.35 13.34
C HIS A 50 6.52 -3.50 12.76
N TYR A 51 7.82 -3.50 13.05
CA TYR A 51 8.74 -4.56 12.62
C TYR A 51 8.89 -5.61 13.73
N TYR A 52 8.64 -6.87 13.41
CA TYR A 52 8.75 -7.96 14.38
C TYR A 52 10.22 -8.21 14.77
N ILE A 53 10.52 -8.26 16.07
CA ILE A 53 11.91 -8.10 16.53
C ILE A 53 12.66 -9.43 16.60
N ARG A 54 11.99 -10.49 17.09
CA ARG A 54 12.66 -11.73 17.51
C ARG A 54 13.36 -12.46 16.37
N TYR A 55 12.77 -12.46 15.18
CA TYR A 55 13.26 -13.19 14.00
C TYR A 55 13.92 -12.28 12.96
N LYS A 56 14.44 -11.11 13.36
CA LYS A 56 15.06 -10.10 12.47
C LYS A 56 16.24 -10.57 11.61
N LYS A 57 16.85 -11.72 11.96
CA LYS A 57 17.94 -12.33 11.16
C LYS A 57 17.42 -13.04 9.92
N LYS A 58 16.14 -13.44 9.90
CA LYS A 58 15.45 -13.87 8.68
C LYS A 58 15.06 -12.64 7.88
N THR A 59 14.44 -12.88 6.73
CA THR A 59 13.72 -11.84 5.99
C THR A 59 12.78 -11.06 6.91
N GLN A 60 13.08 -9.79 7.13
CA GLN A 60 12.35 -8.96 8.10
C GLN A 60 10.86 -8.85 7.72
N ARG A 61 9.99 -9.29 8.65
CA ARG A 61 8.54 -9.17 8.55
C ARG A 61 8.04 -7.98 9.35
N ASN A 62 6.88 -7.45 8.99
CA ASN A 62 6.27 -6.31 9.65
C ASN A 62 4.73 -6.38 9.60
N ALA A 63 4.09 -5.53 10.40
CA ALA A 63 2.69 -5.15 10.24
C ALA A 63 2.63 -3.69 9.78
N MET A 64 1.63 -3.35 8.97
CA MET A 64 1.33 -1.99 8.54
C MET A 64 -0.11 -1.68 8.92
N ALA A 65 -0.31 -0.58 9.64
CA ALA A 65 -1.61 -0.06 10.03
C ALA A 65 -1.86 1.27 9.31
N CYS A 66 -3.04 1.41 8.72
CA CYS A 66 -3.49 2.63 8.07
C CYS A 66 -4.77 3.13 8.74
N LEU A 67 -4.78 4.39 9.17
CA LEU A 67 -5.98 5.08 9.61
C LEU A 67 -6.68 5.64 8.37
N ILE A 68 -7.86 5.12 8.07
CA ILE A 68 -8.64 5.49 6.89
C ILE A 68 -9.83 6.35 7.34
N GLU A 69 -9.98 7.53 6.75
CA GLU A 69 -11.15 8.39 6.97
C GLU A 69 -12.27 7.99 5.99
N LEU A 70 -13.34 7.41 6.52
CA LEU A 70 -14.56 7.04 5.80
C LEU A 70 -15.52 8.25 5.65
N PRO A 71 -16.60 8.12 4.87
CA PRO A 71 -17.64 9.15 4.81
C PRO A 71 -18.19 9.51 6.19
N ASN A 72 -18.68 10.75 6.33
CA ASN A 72 -19.18 11.30 7.60
C ASN A 72 -18.11 11.36 8.70
N LYS A 73 -16.83 11.55 8.33
CA LYS A 73 -15.70 11.71 9.25
C LYS A 73 -15.46 10.53 10.20
N LYS A 74 -16.06 9.37 9.92
CA LYS A 74 -15.76 8.13 10.64
C LYS A 74 -14.34 7.69 10.31
N GLN A 75 -13.65 7.10 11.29
CA GLN A 75 -12.28 6.62 11.10
C GLN A 75 -12.22 5.13 11.42
N VAL A 76 -11.39 4.41 10.66
CA VAL A 76 -11.13 2.99 10.89
C VAL A 76 -9.64 2.70 10.75
N TRP A 77 -9.09 1.93 11.68
CA TRP A 77 -7.77 1.34 11.55
C TRP A 77 -7.87 0.04 10.76
N VAL A 78 -7.11 -0.06 9.67
CA VAL A 78 -6.92 -1.31 8.92
C VAL A 78 -5.49 -1.76 9.11
N VAL A 79 -5.29 -2.99 9.55
CA VAL A 79 -3.96 -3.57 9.79
C VAL A 79 -3.76 -4.76 8.86
N ASN A 80 -2.65 -4.76 8.14
CA ASN A 80 -2.22 -5.87 7.29
C ASN A 80 -0.83 -6.35 7.73
N THR A 81 -0.61 -7.66 7.73
CA THR A 81 0.69 -8.25 8.04
C THR A 81 0.89 -9.55 7.28
N HIS A 82 2.15 -9.86 7.01
CA HIS A 82 2.57 -11.16 6.50
C HIS A 82 3.49 -11.78 7.56
N LEU A 83 2.99 -12.79 8.27
CA LEU A 83 3.76 -13.49 9.30
C LEU A 83 4.86 -14.35 8.67
N GLY A 84 5.85 -14.69 9.48
CA GLY A 84 6.85 -15.68 9.13
C GLY A 84 6.22 -17.05 8.95
N CYS A 85 6.98 -17.97 8.35
CA CYS A 85 6.57 -19.35 8.19
C CYS A 85 7.57 -20.25 8.90
N HIS A 86 7.16 -20.83 10.02
CA HIS A 86 7.89 -21.87 10.72
C HIS A 86 7.05 -23.13 10.77
N PHE A 87 7.67 -24.30 10.56
CA PHE A 87 6.99 -25.60 10.46
C PHE A 87 6.07 -25.88 11.66
N ILE A 88 6.57 -25.64 12.87
CA ILE A 88 5.83 -25.87 14.14
C ILE A 88 4.98 -24.65 14.56
N GLY A 89 4.88 -23.59 13.76
CA GLY A 89 4.04 -22.42 14.10
C GLY A 89 4.60 -21.46 15.16
N ARG A 90 5.78 -21.74 15.75
CA ARG A 90 6.35 -20.93 16.86
C ARG A 90 6.62 -19.48 16.49
N GLU A 91 7.10 -19.24 15.27
CA GLU A 91 7.36 -17.89 14.76
C GLU A 91 6.05 -17.10 14.58
N GLN A 92 5.05 -17.73 13.96
CA GLN A 92 3.71 -17.17 13.76
C GLN A 92 3.07 -16.78 15.09
N ALA A 93 3.06 -17.70 16.06
CA ALA A 93 2.46 -17.46 17.36
C ALA A 93 3.15 -16.32 18.12
N GLN A 94 4.47 -16.19 17.96
CA GLN A 94 5.22 -15.13 18.61
C GLN A 94 5.00 -13.77 17.94
N GLN A 95 5.01 -13.70 16.62
CA GLN A 95 4.72 -12.47 15.88
C GLN A 95 3.26 -12.06 16.04
N ALA A 96 2.32 -13.00 16.17
CA ALA A 96 0.92 -12.71 16.48
C ALA A 96 0.76 -12.02 17.86
N ARG A 97 1.58 -12.39 18.85
CA ARG A 97 1.61 -11.68 20.15
C ARG A 97 2.16 -10.26 20.03
N GLU A 98 3.24 -10.07 19.26
CA GLU A 98 3.74 -8.72 18.95
C GLU A 98 2.69 -7.88 18.20
N LEU A 99 1.99 -8.49 17.23
CA LEU A 99 0.91 -7.85 16.48
C LEU A 99 -0.24 -7.41 17.39
N ALA A 100 -0.67 -8.26 18.33
CA ALA A 100 -1.72 -7.91 19.28
C ALA A 100 -1.34 -6.68 20.10
N LEU A 101 -0.10 -6.62 20.62
CA LEU A 101 0.41 -5.46 21.34
C LEU A 101 0.46 -4.20 20.46
N PHE A 102 0.86 -4.34 19.20
CA PHE A 102 0.84 -3.25 18.24
C PHE A 102 -0.58 -2.72 18.00
N VAL A 103 -1.55 -3.61 17.76
CA VAL A 103 -2.96 -3.25 17.55
C VAL A 103 -3.54 -2.53 18.77
N HIS A 104 -3.23 -2.99 19.98
CA HIS A 104 -3.66 -2.31 21.21
C HIS A 104 -3.05 -0.90 21.39
N SER A 105 -1.98 -0.56 20.66
CA SER A 105 -1.33 0.75 20.72
C SER A 105 -1.82 1.74 19.66
N LEU A 106 -2.73 1.33 18.77
CA LEU A 106 -3.30 2.16 17.68
C LEU A 106 -4.44 3.05 18.17
#